data_AF-A0A6I1NNF8-F1
#
_entry.id   AF-A0A6I1NNF8-F1
#
_cell.length_a   1.000
_cell.length_b   1.000
_cell.length_c   1.000
_cell.angle_alpha   90.00
_cell.angle_beta   90.00
_cell.angle_gamma   90.00
#
_symmetry.space_group_name_H-M   'P 1'
#
loop_
_entity.id
_entity.type
_entity.pdbx_description
1 polymer ?
#
loop_
_entity_poly.entity_id
_entity_poly.type
_entity_poly.pdbx_seq_one_letter_code
_entity_poly.pdbx_strand_id
1 'polypeptide(L)'
;PEQAEAIRVNRENPRYLKGIKIHPAVEPVTDLLATLTDSDLCFVALPSSALRSVLAPHAELLRGKLLVSLTKGIEAQTFKLMSEILQDIAPQARIGVLSGPNLAREVAEHALTATVVASEDEELCQRVQAALHGRTFRVYASADRFGVELGGALKNVYAIIAGM
;
A
#
# COMPACT_ATOMS: atom_id res chain seq x y z
N PRO A 1 -14.25 -10.12 9.76
CA PRO A 1 -15.64 -10.40 9.31
C PRO A 1 -16.59 -9.24 9.58
N GLU A 2 -16.79 -8.88 10.84
CA GLU A 2 -17.71 -7.80 11.25
C GLU A 2 -17.38 -6.44 10.59
N GLN A 3 -16.11 -6.06 10.54
CA GLN A 3 -15.70 -4.80 9.91
C GLN A 3 -15.95 -4.79 8.39
N ALA A 4 -15.69 -5.88 7.68
CA ALA A 4 -15.96 -5.97 6.24
C ALA A 4 -17.46 -5.82 5.97
N GLU A 5 -18.29 -6.45 6.80
CA GLU A 5 -19.74 -6.34 6.68
C GLU A 5 -20.25 -4.93 7.00
N ALA A 6 -19.72 -4.29 8.05
CA ALA A 6 -20.04 -2.91 8.35
C ALA A 6 -19.68 -1.97 7.19
N ILE A 7 -18.56 -2.22 6.49
CA ILE A 7 -18.19 -1.46 5.29
C ILE A 7 -19.16 -1.75 4.14
N ARG A 8 -19.55 -3.00 3.93
CA ARG A 8 -20.45 -3.42 2.86
C ARG A 8 -21.82 -2.74 2.99
N VAL A 9 -22.38 -2.75 4.20
CA VAL A 9 -23.71 -2.18 4.51
C VAL A 9 -23.67 -0.66 4.53
N ASN A 10 -22.73 -0.05 5.26
CA ASN A 10 -22.74 1.40 5.49
C ASN A 10 -22.01 2.19 4.40
N ARG A 11 -21.31 1.49 3.50
CA ARG A 11 -20.40 2.04 2.49
C ARG A 11 -19.37 2.98 3.12
N GLU A 12 -18.85 2.62 4.28
CA GLU A 12 -17.97 3.46 5.09
C GLU A 12 -17.12 2.59 6.01
N ASN A 13 -15.87 3.00 6.30
CA ASN A 13 -15.04 2.33 7.30
C ASN A 13 -15.11 3.06 8.65
N PRO A 14 -16.01 2.67 9.57
CA PRO A 14 -16.28 3.42 10.80
C PRO A 14 -15.11 3.42 11.78
N ARG A 15 -14.13 2.51 11.60
CA ARG A 15 -12.97 2.42 12.49
C ARG A 15 -11.81 3.31 12.06
N TYR A 16 -11.51 3.35 10.76
CA TYR A 16 -10.28 3.97 10.26
C TYR A 16 -10.50 5.24 9.43
N LEU A 17 -11.68 5.44 8.81
CA LEU A 17 -11.94 6.61 7.97
C LEU A 17 -13.43 7.01 8.03
N LYS A 18 -13.83 7.56 9.17
CA LYS A 18 -15.21 8.00 9.44
C LYS A 18 -15.65 9.16 8.55
N GLY A 19 -16.89 9.13 8.10
CA GLY A 19 -17.53 10.17 7.29
C GLY A 19 -17.21 10.15 5.80
N ILE A 20 -16.41 9.18 5.33
CA ILE A 20 -16.06 9.03 3.92
C ILE A 20 -16.83 7.85 3.32
N LYS A 21 -17.59 8.11 2.25
CA LYS A 21 -18.28 7.05 1.51
C LYS A 21 -17.33 6.34 0.56
N ILE A 22 -17.33 5.02 0.64
CA ILE A 22 -16.55 4.12 -0.20
C ILE A 22 -17.29 3.89 -1.51
N HIS A 23 -16.58 4.13 -2.61
CA HIS A 23 -17.10 4.01 -3.97
C HIS A 23 -17.81 2.67 -4.19
N PRO A 24 -19.00 2.60 -4.83
CA PRO A 24 -19.81 1.38 -4.97
C PRO A 24 -19.07 0.18 -5.56
N ALA A 25 -18.10 0.41 -6.46
CA ALA A 25 -17.30 -0.64 -7.07
C ALA A 25 -16.27 -1.32 -6.12
N VAL A 26 -16.03 -0.77 -4.93
CA VAL A 26 -15.14 -1.39 -3.93
C VAL A 26 -15.93 -2.42 -3.13
N GLU A 27 -15.48 -3.67 -3.17
CA GLU A 27 -16.11 -4.76 -2.43
C GLU A 27 -15.27 -5.18 -1.22
N PRO A 28 -15.78 -5.04 0.02
CA PRO A 28 -15.06 -5.48 1.21
C PRO A 28 -15.16 -7.00 1.38
N VAL A 29 -14.00 -7.66 1.36
CA VAL A 29 -13.90 -9.12 1.47
C VAL A 29 -13.00 -9.52 2.65
N THR A 30 -13.18 -10.76 3.12
CA THR A 30 -12.33 -11.34 4.18
C THR A 30 -11.60 -12.58 3.74
N ASP A 31 -11.93 -13.13 2.56
CA ASP A 31 -11.23 -14.27 1.99
C ASP A 31 -10.00 -13.78 1.23
N LEU A 32 -8.85 -13.79 1.91
CA LEU A 32 -7.58 -13.38 1.33
C LEU A 32 -7.17 -14.29 0.18
N LEU A 33 -7.43 -15.60 0.26
CA LEU A 33 -6.99 -16.57 -0.74
C LEU A 33 -7.73 -16.35 -2.06
N ALA A 34 -9.06 -16.21 -2.00
CA ALA A 34 -9.87 -15.88 -3.18
C ALA A 34 -9.44 -14.54 -3.77
N THR A 35 -9.23 -13.52 -2.93
CA THR A 35 -8.81 -12.18 -3.36
C THR A 35 -7.47 -12.21 -4.09
N LEU A 36 -6.46 -12.89 -3.52
CA LEU A 36 -5.14 -12.99 -4.13
C LEU A 36 -5.19 -13.78 -5.45
N THR A 37 -6.06 -14.78 -5.55
CA THR A 37 -6.21 -15.56 -6.78
C THR A 37 -6.69 -14.68 -7.95
N ASP A 38 -7.64 -13.79 -7.68
CA ASP A 38 -8.30 -12.95 -8.70
C ASP A 38 -7.63 -11.58 -8.93
N SER A 39 -6.54 -11.27 -8.22
CA SER A 39 -5.88 -9.95 -8.29
C SER A 39 -4.50 -10.01 -8.93
N ASP A 40 -4.25 -9.21 -9.97
CA ASP A 40 -2.91 -9.08 -10.58
C ASP A 40 -2.06 -7.99 -9.94
N LEU A 41 -2.69 -6.88 -9.53
CA LEU A 41 -2.08 -5.73 -8.87
C LEU A 41 -2.59 -5.62 -7.43
N CYS A 42 -1.69 -5.83 -6.48
CA CYS A 42 -2.00 -5.85 -5.05
C CYS A 42 -1.34 -4.68 -4.33
N PHE A 43 -2.15 -3.77 -3.78
CA PHE A 43 -1.73 -2.72 -2.87
C PHE A 43 -1.66 -3.25 -1.44
N VAL A 44 -0.45 -3.40 -0.89
CA VAL A 44 -0.19 -3.95 0.43
C VAL A 44 -0.13 -2.83 1.47
N ALA A 45 -1.22 -2.64 2.21
CA ALA A 45 -1.37 -1.63 3.26
C ALA A 45 -1.48 -2.27 4.67
N LEU A 46 -0.72 -3.34 4.92
CA LEU A 46 -0.68 -4.02 6.22
C LEU A 46 0.27 -3.30 7.19
N PRO A 47 0.00 -3.25 8.50
CA PRO A 47 1.00 -2.82 9.48
C PRO A 47 2.30 -3.62 9.31
N SER A 48 3.46 -2.98 9.48
CA SER A 48 4.77 -3.62 9.26
C SER A 48 4.96 -4.91 10.06
N SER A 49 4.47 -4.93 11.31
CA SER A 49 4.53 -6.10 12.20
C SER A 49 3.67 -7.29 11.76
N ALA A 50 2.67 -7.08 10.91
CA ALA A 50 1.74 -8.11 10.45
C ALA A 50 2.04 -8.60 9.03
N LEU A 51 2.84 -7.86 8.25
CA LEU A 51 3.05 -8.13 6.83
C LEU A 51 3.59 -9.54 6.58
N ARG A 52 4.62 -9.95 7.33
CA ARG A 52 5.26 -11.25 7.16
C ARG A 52 4.34 -12.41 7.53
N SER A 53 3.68 -12.35 8.68
CA SER A 53 2.80 -13.43 9.15
C SER A 53 1.56 -13.61 8.28
N VAL A 54 1.05 -12.53 7.68
CA VAL A 54 -0.13 -12.58 6.79
C VAL A 54 0.23 -13.10 5.40
N LEU A 55 1.36 -12.68 4.82
CA LEU A 55 1.67 -12.98 3.41
C LEU A 55 2.51 -14.25 3.21
N ALA A 56 3.37 -14.62 4.16
CA ALA A 56 4.23 -15.79 4.03
C ALA A 56 3.48 -17.12 3.74
N PRO A 57 2.31 -17.40 4.36
CA PRO A 57 1.54 -18.60 4.04
C PRO A 57 1.00 -18.66 2.60
N HIS A 58 1.02 -17.55 1.87
CA HIS A 58 0.47 -17.40 0.53
C HIS A 58 1.53 -17.08 -0.53
N ALA A 59 2.81 -17.27 -0.22
CA ALA A 59 3.94 -16.92 -1.08
C ALA A 59 3.80 -17.40 -2.54
N GLU A 60 3.33 -18.63 -2.74
CA GLU A 60 3.14 -19.19 -4.09
C GLU A 60 2.05 -18.48 -4.89
N LEU A 61 0.97 -18.03 -4.24
CA LEU A 61 -0.07 -17.26 -4.90
C LEU A 61 0.41 -15.87 -5.30
N LEU A 62 1.49 -15.36 -4.70
CA LEU A 62 2.04 -14.03 -5.01
C LEU A 62 3.00 -14.05 -6.21
N ARG A 63 3.37 -15.23 -6.71
CA ARG A 63 4.28 -15.40 -7.85
C ARG A 63 3.78 -14.65 -9.08
N GLY A 64 4.64 -13.83 -9.69
CA GLY A 64 4.34 -13.06 -10.91
C GLY A 64 3.41 -11.86 -10.71
N LYS A 65 2.85 -11.65 -9.51
CA LYS A 65 1.95 -10.53 -9.22
C LYS A 65 2.72 -9.22 -9.05
N LEU A 66 2.03 -8.10 -9.27
CA LEU A 66 2.52 -6.76 -9.00
C LEU A 66 2.18 -6.40 -7.55
N LEU A 67 3.16 -6.35 -6.66
CA LEU A 67 2.98 -6.00 -5.25
C LEU A 67 3.49 -4.59 -4.98
N VAL A 68 2.63 -3.73 -4.44
CA VAL A 68 2.99 -2.34 -4.13
C VAL A 68 2.84 -2.12 -2.64
N SER A 69 3.94 -1.90 -1.93
CA SER A 69 3.90 -1.56 -0.50
C SER A 69 3.44 -0.10 -0.31
N LEU A 70 2.45 0.11 0.55
CA LEU A 70 2.03 1.43 1.04
C LEU A 70 2.48 1.66 2.49
N THR A 71 3.05 0.63 3.10
CA THR A 71 3.42 0.61 4.50
C THR A 71 4.74 1.34 4.69
N LYS A 72 4.71 2.38 5.50
CA LYS A 72 5.91 3.15 5.88
C LYS A 72 6.45 2.57 7.18
N GLY A 73 7.64 1.99 7.15
CA GLY A 73 8.27 1.44 8.34
C GLY A 73 9.44 0.53 8.03
N ILE A 74 10.11 0.11 9.10
CA ILE A 74 11.24 -0.82 9.09
C ILE A 74 10.88 -1.96 10.05
N GLU A 75 11.12 -3.22 9.67
CA GLU A 75 10.93 -4.37 10.56
C GLU A 75 11.99 -4.34 11.66
N ALA A 76 11.55 -4.23 12.92
CA ALA A 76 12.43 -3.96 14.05
C ALA A 76 13.48 -5.05 14.28
N GLN A 77 13.14 -6.31 13.96
CA GLN A 77 14.01 -7.46 14.22
C GLN A 77 15.12 -7.59 13.19
N THR A 78 14.86 -7.23 11.93
CA THR A 78 15.77 -7.48 10.79
C THR A 78 16.34 -6.20 10.20
N PHE A 79 15.79 -5.04 10.58
CA PHE A 79 16.03 -3.74 9.97
C PHE A 79 15.70 -3.67 8.47
N LYS A 80 14.88 -4.60 7.97
CA LYS A 80 14.45 -4.60 6.58
C LYS A 80 13.33 -3.61 6.32
N LEU A 81 13.38 -2.97 5.15
CA LEU A 81 12.29 -2.21 4.57
C LEU A 81 11.15 -3.14 4.13
N MET A 82 9.95 -2.58 3.92
CA MET A 82 8.77 -3.40 3.60
C MET A 82 8.90 -4.04 2.21
N SER A 83 9.52 -3.36 1.23
CA SER A 83 9.81 -3.94 -0.08
C SER A 83 10.78 -5.13 0.00
N GLU A 84 11.77 -5.08 0.90
CA GLU A 84 12.71 -6.18 1.12
C GLU A 84 12.01 -7.39 1.76
N ILE A 85 11.06 -7.15 2.68
CA ILE A 85 10.26 -8.23 3.27
C ILE A 85 9.34 -8.86 2.22
N LEU A 86 8.72 -8.05 1.35
CA LEU A 86 7.94 -8.57 0.23
C LEU A 86 8.81 -9.41 -0.71
N GLN A 87 10.06 -8.99 -0.95
CA GLN A 87 11.01 -9.72 -1.79
C GLN A 87 11.44 -11.05 -1.15
N ASP A 88 11.62 -11.09 0.18
CA ASP A 88 11.89 -12.33 0.91
C ASP A 88 10.71 -13.32 0.78
N ILE A 89 9.48 -12.82 0.88
CA ILE A 89 8.27 -13.65 0.89
C ILE A 89 7.92 -14.16 -0.51
N ALA A 90 7.96 -13.27 -1.49
CA ALA A 90 7.53 -13.53 -2.86
C ALA A 90 8.64 -13.10 -3.84
N PRO A 91 9.75 -13.87 -3.95
CA PRO A 91 10.91 -13.47 -4.72
C PRO A 91 10.65 -13.34 -6.23
N GLN A 92 9.57 -13.95 -6.72
CA GLN A 92 9.14 -13.87 -8.11
C GLN A 92 7.99 -12.88 -8.35
N ALA A 93 7.60 -12.12 -7.34
CA ALA A 93 6.70 -11.00 -7.52
C ALA A 93 7.47 -9.78 -8.04
N ARG A 94 6.77 -8.89 -8.71
CA ARG A 94 7.29 -7.59 -9.16
C ARG A 94 6.94 -6.58 -8.09
N ILE A 95 7.92 -5.93 -7.48
CA ILE A 95 7.72 -5.16 -6.24
C ILE A 95 7.97 -3.67 -6.46
N GLY A 96 7.00 -2.87 -6.04
CA GLY A 96 7.10 -1.42 -5.95
C GLY A 96 6.71 -0.89 -4.58
N VAL A 97 6.95 0.40 -4.39
CA VAL A 97 6.55 1.15 -3.20
C VAL A 97 5.76 2.38 -3.60
N LEU A 98 4.78 2.76 -2.81
CA LEU A 98 4.02 3.99 -3.00
C LEU A 98 4.19 4.88 -1.77
N SER A 99 4.87 6.01 -1.95
CA SER A 99 5.19 6.93 -0.87
C SER A 99 5.05 8.38 -1.32
N GLY A 100 4.55 9.22 -0.41
CA GLY A 100 4.27 10.63 -0.64
C GLY A 100 3.59 11.26 0.58
N PRO A 101 3.36 12.58 0.56
CA PRO A 101 2.55 13.30 1.54
C PRO A 101 1.06 12.93 1.42
N ASN A 102 0.73 11.66 1.68
CA ASN A 102 -0.60 11.09 1.47
C ASN A 102 -1.36 11.05 2.79
N LEU A 103 -1.94 12.18 3.20
CA LEU A 103 -2.88 12.20 4.32
C LEU A 103 -4.20 11.57 3.89
N ALA A 104 -4.56 10.43 4.49
CA ALA A 104 -5.65 9.58 4.01
C ALA A 104 -7.00 10.32 3.88
N ARG A 105 -7.31 11.22 4.82
CA ARG A 105 -8.53 12.04 4.78
C ARG A 105 -8.51 13.04 3.63
N GLU A 106 -7.41 13.77 3.45
CA GLU A 106 -7.28 14.77 2.39
C GLU A 106 -7.39 14.12 1.00
N VAL A 107 -6.75 12.97 0.81
CA VAL A 107 -6.86 12.18 -0.42
C VAL A 107 -8.32 11.75 -0.66
N ALA A 108 -8.99 11.26 0.37
CA ALA A 108 -10.39 10.83 0.29
C ALA A 108 -11.38 11.98 0.06
N GLU A 109 -11.05 13.20 0.51
CA GLU A 109 -11.81 14.43 0.28
C GLU A 109 -11.45 15.11 -1.05
N HIS A 110 -10.65 14.45 -1.89
CA HIS A 110 -10.19 14.95 -3.18
C HIS A 110 -9.38 16.26 -3.11
N ALA A 111 -8.71 16.53 -1.99
CA ALA A 111 -7.71 17.57 -1.92
C ALA A 111 -6.55 17.27 -2.88
N LEU A 112 -5.89 18.31 -3.39
CA LEU A 112 -4.76 18.14 -4.29
C LEU A 112 -3.60 17.46 -3.55
N THR A 113 -3.18 16.30 -4.03
CA THR A 113 -2.08 15.52 -3.47
C THR A 113 -1.22 14.92 -4.58
N ALA A 114 0.06 14.72 -4.27
CA ALA A 114 1.00 14.01 -5.11
C ALA A 114 1.62 12.83 -4.35
N THR A 115 1.87 11.74 -5.06
CA THR A 115 2.60 10.58 -4.56
C THR A 115 3.62 10.10 -5.59
N VAL A 116 4.60 9.34 -5.13
CA VAL A 116 5.54 8.61 -5.98
C VAL A 116 5.23 7.12 -5.90
N VAL A 117 5.16 6.46 -7.04
CA VAL A 117 5.35 5.01 -7.16
C VAL A 117 6.79 4.77 -7.57
N ALA A 118 7.50 3.89 -6.86
CA ALA A 118 8.89 3.58 -7.17
C ALA A 118 9.13 2.08 -7.30
N SER A 119 9.78 1.69 -8.40
CA SER A 119 10.22 0.33 -8.69
C SER A 119 11.26 0.37 -9.81
N GLU A 120 12.18 -0.59 -9.82
CA GLU A 120 13.05 -0.85 -10.98
C GLU A 120 12.25 -1.35 -12.19
N ASP A 121 11.02 -1.80 -11.94
CA ASP A 121 10.11 -2.28 -12.95
C ASP A 121 9.22 -1.16 -13.51
N GLU A 122 9.48 -0.78 -14.76
CA GLU A 122 8.77 0.31 -15.42
C GLU A 122 7.29 -0.02 -15.68
N GLU A 123 6.98 -1.25 -16.07
CA GLU A 123 5.59 -1.65 -16.35
C GLU A 123 4.76 -1.63 -15.06
N LEU A 124 5.35 -2.04 -13.92
CA LEU A 124 4.69 -1.90 -12.62
C LEU A 124 4.34 -0.43 -12.34
N CYS A 125 5.30 0.47 -12.53
CA CYS A 125 5.06 1.90 -12.32
C CYS A 125 3.93 2.43 -13.23
N GLN A 126 3.94 2.04 -14.51
CA GLN A 126 2.92 2.42 -15.48
C GLN A 126 1.53 1.88 -15.11
N ARG A 127 1.43 0.61 -14.68
CA ARG A 127 0.18 -0.01 -14.21
C ARG A 127 -0.39 0.72 -12.99
N VAL A 128 0.46 1.09 -12.04
CA VAL A 128 0.06 1.85 -10.85
C VAL A 128 -0.40 3.27 -11.22
N GLN A 129 0.33 3.94 -12.12
CA GLN A 129 -0.08 5.25 -12.62
C GLN A 129 -1.43 5.18 -13.34
N ALA A 130 -1.65 4.18 -14.20
CA ALA A 130 -2.93 3.99 -14.89
C ALA A 130 -4.08 3.76 -13.91
N ALA A 131 -3.83 3.04 -12.80
CA ALA A 131 -4.85 2.74 -11.79
C ALA A 131 -5.18 3.94 -10.88
N LEU A 132 -4.21 4.79 -10.54
CA LEU A 132 -4.35 5.78 -9.47
C LEU A 132 -4.24 7.24 -9.93
N HIS A 133 -3.57 7.53 -11.05
CA HIS A 133 -3.34 8.91 -11.47
C HIS A 133 -4.65 9.58 -11.88
N GLY A 134 -4.93 10.74 -11.30
CA GLY A 134 -6.13 11.50 -11.59
C GLY A 134 -5.93 13.00 -11.42
N ARG A 135 -7.04 13.75 -11.48
CA ARG A 135 -7.02 15.22 -11.37
C ARG A 135 -6.48 15.69 -10.02
N THR A 136 -6.89 15.02 -8.94
CA THR A 136 -6.58 15.42 -7.56
C THR A 136 -5.52 14.55 -6.89
N PHE A 137 -5.19 13.40 -7.46
CA PHE A 137 -4.15 12.50 -6.99
C PHE A 137 -3.13 12.26 -8.10
N ARG A 138 -2.02 13.00 -8.05
CA ARG A 138 -0.95 12.92 -9.05
C ARG A 138 0.06 11.85 -8.67
N VAL A 139 0.28 10.90 -9.57
CA VAL A 139 1.22 9.78 -9.36
C VAL A 139 2.42 9.96 -10.29
N TYR A 140 3.60 10.11 -9.70
CA TYR A 140 4.89 10.19 -10.39
C TYR A 140 5.64 8.87 -10.26
N ALA A 141 6.37 8.47 -11.30
CA ALA A 141 7.19 7.26 -11.28
C ALA A 141 8.65 7.60 -10.89
N SER A 142 9.32 6.67 -10.21
CA SER A 142 10.74 6.72 -9.91
C SER A 142 11.35 5.32 -10.00
N ALA A 143 12.59 5.21 -10.46
CA ALA A 143 13.34 3.96 -10.38
C ALA A 143 13.98 3.74 -8.98
N ASP A 144 14.10 4.80 -8.18
CA ASP A 144 14.73 4.74 -6.85
C ASP A 144 13.76 4.24 -5.78
N ARG A 145 13.54 2.91 -5.76
CA ARG A 145 12.70 2.25 -4.75
C ARG A 145 13.23 2.49 -3.33
N PHE A 146 14.54 2.36 -3.14
CA PHE A 146 15.17 2.44 -1.82
C PHE A 146 15.02 3.84 -1.21
N GLY A 147 15.40 4.91 -1.94
CA GLY A 147 15.33 6.28 -1.42
C GLY A 147 13.90 6.72 -1.10
N VAL A 148 12.94 6.35 -1.95
CA VAL A 148 11.51 6.67 -1.76
C VAL A 148 10.94 5.97 -0.52
N GLU A 149 11.28 4.70 -0.31
CA GLU A 149 10.80 3.94 0.84
C GLU A 149 11.46 4.41 2.15
N LEU A 150 12.79 4.59 2.13
CA LEU A 150 13.54 5.05 3.29
C LEU A 150 13.09 6.44 3.72
N GLY A 151 12.93 7.39 2.78
CA GLY A 151 12.38 8.71 3.08
C GLY A 151 10.99 8.64 3.71
N GLY A 152 10.14 7.72 3.22
CA GLY A 152 8.83 7.45 3.81
C GLY A 152 8.90 6.90 5.23
N ALA A 153 9.83 5.98 5.52
CA ALA A 153 10.01 5.37 6.82
C ALA A 153 10.57 6.36 7.86
N LEU A 154 11.55 7.17 7.47
CA LEU A 154 12.22 8.12 8.37
C LEU A 154 11.36 9.35 8.69
N LYS A 155 10.38 9.71 7.85
CA LYS A 155 9.57 10.93 8.03
C LYS A 155 8.95 11.06 9.42
N ASN A 156 8.55 9.94 10.03
CA ASN A 156 7.88 9.94 11.33
C ASN A 156 8.87 10.24 12.47
N VAL A 157 10.12 9.81 12.33
CA VAL A 157 11.19 10.15 13.29
C VAL A 157 11.47 11.64 13.21
N TYR A 158 11.61 12.20 12.00
CA TYR A 158 11.80 13.64 11.81
C TYR A 158 10.61 14.45 12.33
N ALA A 159 9.38 13.98 12.14
CA ALA A 159 8.18 14.64 12.66
C ALA A 159 8.15 14.72 14.19
N ILE A 160 8.61 13.67 14.88
CA ILE A 160 8.75 13.68 16.35
C ILE A 160 9.78 14.74 16.76
N ILE A 161 10.96 14.74 16.14
CA ILE A 161 12.03 15.70 16.46
C ILE A 161 11.60 17.14 16.19
N ALA A 162 10.90 17.40 15.08
CA ALA A 162 10.44 18.73 14.71
C ALA A 162 9.31 19.26 15.62
N GLY A 163 8.60 18.37 16.34
CA GLY A 163 7.53 18.74 17.27
C GLY A 163 7.97 18.86 18.72
N MET A 164 9.23 18.53 19.05
CA MET A 164 9.84 18.73 20.36
C MET A 164 10.40 20.15 20.50
#